data_AF-A0A4Q6BJ43-F1
#
_entry.id   AF-A0A4Q6BJ43-F1
#
_cell.length_a   1.000
_cell.length_b   1.000
_cell.length_c   1.000
_cell.angle_alpha   90.00
_cell.angle_beta   90.00
_cell.angle_gamma   90.00
#
_symmetry.space_group_name_H-M   'P 1'
#
loop_
_entity.id
_entity.type
_entity.pdbx_description
1 polymer ?
#
loop_
_entity_poly.entity_id
_entity_poly.type
_entity_poly.pdbx_seq_one_letter_code
_entity_poly.pdbx_strand_id
1 'polypeptide(L)'
;MAYRNLSDNTGRTFIMFSDIFGGGWSDDVLAVIKQHLQPHKVEEKLQTASWHSSESEILFSLQQLEFRVHFNVDDSISLEQVSGKPDHAELTRCADIIDRETQKLNTTR
;
A
#
# COMPACT_ATOMS: atom_id res chain seq x y z
N MET A 1 -1.70 -11.23 4.90
CA MET A 1 -0.68 -10.92 3.90
C MET A 1 0.66 -11.00 4.63
N ALA A 2 1.78 -11.19 3.97
CA ALA A 2 3.08 -11.07 4.63
C ALA A 2 3.82 -9.90 3.97
N TYR A 3 4.79 -9.28 4.63
CA TYR A 3 5.53 -8.19 4.01
C TYR A 3 7.02 -8.19 4.34
N ARG A 4 7.81 -7.55 3.48
CA ARG A 4 9.27 -7.41 3.61
C ARG A 4 9.70 -5.99 3.29
N ASN A 5 10.61 -5.47 4.10
CA ASN A 5 11.34 -4.24 3.78
C ASN A 5 12.38 -4.53 2.68
N LEU A 6 12.35 -3.76 1.61
CA LEU A 6 13.26 -3.87 0.47
C LEU A 6 13.85 -2.50 0.14
N SER A 7 15.00 -2.52 -0.53
CA SER A 7 15.58 -1.32 -1.15
C SER A 7 15.96 -1.63 -2.58
N ASP A 8 15.73 -0.70 -3.50
CA ASP A 8 16.16 -0.84 -4.88
C ASP A 8 17.59 -0.30 -5.10
N ASN A 9 18.09 -0.47 -6.32
CA ASN A 9 19.43 -0.03 -6.71
C ASN A 9 19.59 1.51 -6.72
N THR A 10 18.51 2.26 -6.51
CA THR A 10 18.52 3.73 -6.40
C THR A 10 18.54 4.20 -4.95
N GLY A 11 18.50 3.26 -3.99
CA GLY A 11 18.44 3.56 -2.56
C GLY A 11 17.03 3.89 -2.05
N ARG A 12 16.00 3.73 -2.89
CA ARG A 12 14.61 3.87 -2.48
C ARG A 12 14.23 2.67 -1.61
N THR A 13 13.63 2.95 -0.46
CA THR A 13 13.13 1.92 0.46
C THR A 13 11.62 1.80 0.31
N PHE A 14 11.15 0.57 0.22
CA PHE A 14 9.73 0.25 0.12
C PHE A 14 9.43 -1.06 0.84
N ILE A 15 8.16 -1.25 1.20
CA ILE A 15 7.64 -2.49 1.75
C ILE A 15 6.91 -3.21 0.63
N MET A 16 7.30 -4.46 0.39
CA MET A 16 6.60 -5.34 -0.54
C MET A 16 5.71 -6.28 0.25
N PHE A 17 4.43 -6.30 -0.11
CA PHE A 17 3.48 -7.27 0.40
C PHE A 17 3.41 -8.49 -0.52
N SER A 18 3.41 -9.69 0.08
CA SER A 18 3.31 -10.97 -0.58
C SER A 18 2.06 -11.74 -0.10
N ASP A 19 1.76 -12.84 -0.79
CA ASP A 19 0.66 -13.76 -0.44
C ASP A 19 -0.72 -13.08 -0.58
N ILE A 20 -0.84 -12.31 -1.65
CA ILE A 20 -2.06 -11.61 -2.06
C ILE A 20 -2.87 -12.59 -2.92
N PHE A 21 -3.94 -13.14 -2.34
CA PHE A 21 -4.82 -14.11 -3.02
C PHE A 21 -6.24 -13.56 -3.16
N GLY A 22 -6.85 -13.71 -4.34
CA GLY A 22 -8.19 -13.20 -4.63
C GLY A 22 -8.20 -11.75 -5.14
N GLY A 23 -9.39 -11.18 -5.34
CA GLY A 23 -9.58 -9.83 -5.86
C GLY A 23 -10.12 -8.83 -4.83
N GLY A 24 -10.11 -7.55 -5.17
CA GLY A 24 -10.64 -6.46 -4.34
C GLY A 24 -9.64 -5.79 -3.41
N TRP A 25 -8.35 -6.14 -3.50
CA TRP A 25 -7.30 -5.61 -2.63
C TRP A 25 -7.17 -4.09 -2.64
N SER A 26 -7.37 -3.44 -3.79
CA SER A 26 -7.37 -1.97 -3.88
C SER A 26 -8.41 -1.36 -2.96
N ASP A 27 -9.64 -1.88 -2.98
CA ASP A 27 -10.74 -1.38 -2.16
C ASP A 27 -10.54 -1.72 -0.68
N ASP A 28 -10.04 -2.92 -0.37
CA ASP A 28 -9.76 -3.35 1.00
C ASP A 28 -8.65 -2.51 1.64
N VAL A 29 -7.53 -2.30 0.94
CA VAL A 29 -6.42 -1.47 1.42
C VAL A 29 -6.85 -0.02 1.55
N LEU A 30 -7.61 0.50 0.59
CA LEU A 30 -8.18 1.85 0.67
C LEU A 30 -9.07 2.04 1.89
N ALA A 31 -9.95 1.09 2.17
CA ALA A 31 -10.81 1.11 3.35
C ALA A 31 -9.96 1.11 4.63
N VAL A 32 -8.91 0.28 4.68
CA VAL A 32 -8.00 0.23 5.82
C VAL A 32 -7.25 1.55 6.01
N ILE A 33 -6.73 2.15 4.94
CA ILE A 33 -6.07 3.47 4.99
C ILE A 33 -7.05 4.52 5.55
N LYS A 34 -8.27 4.61 5.01
CA LYS A 34 -9.27 5.59 5.44
C LYS A 34 -9.69 5.39 6.90
N GLN A 35 -9.91 4.15 7.35
CA GLN A 35 -10.47 3.84 8.67
C GLN A 35 -9.42 3.79 9.79
N HIS A 36 -8.24 3.24 9.50
CA HIS A 36 -7.24 2.92 10.53
C HIS A 36 -6.00 3.80 10.49
N LEU A 37 -5.60 4.32 9.33
CA LEU A 37 -4.50 5.29 9.25
C LEU A 37 -4.99 6.74 9.39
N GLN A 38 -6.26 6.99 9.07
CA GLN A 38 -6.90 8.31 9.20
C GLN A 38 -6.06 9.44 8.57
N PRO A 39 -5.69 9.33 7.29
CA PRO A 39 -4.88 10.35 6.64
C PRO A 39 -5.66 11.66 6.49
N HIS A 40 -4.94 12.77 6.47
CA HIS A 40 -5.56 14.08 6.21
C HIS A 40 -5.87 14.30 4.72
N LYS A 41 -5.22 13.54 3.85
CA LYS A 41 -5.46 13.51 2.40
C LYS A 41 -5.33 12.09 1.90
N VAL A 42 -6.25 11.67 1.03
CA VAL A 42 -6.19 10.40 0.30
C VAL A 42 -6.68 10.62 -1.13
N GLU A 43 -5.99 10.03 -2.10
CA GLU A 43 -6.29 10.12 -3.53
C GLU A 43 -6.03 8.76 -4.17
N GLU A 44 -6.93 8.37 -5.08
CA GLU A 44 -6.83 7.12 -5.83
C GLU A 44 -6.54 7.47 -7.29
N LYS A 45 -5.54 6.82 -7.88
CA LYS A 45 -5.18 7.03 -9.29
C LYS A 45 -5.12 5.69 -10.01
N LEU A 46 -5.88 5.61 -11.10
CA LEU A 46 -5.76 4.52 -12.05
C LEU A 46 -4.61 4.87 -13.01
N GLN A 47 -3.54 4.06 -13.01
CA GLN A 47 -2.36 4.30 -13.84
C GLN A 47 -2.56 3.70 -15.23
N THR A 48 -2.92 2.42 -15.29
CA THR A 48 -3.23 1.74 -16.55
C THR A 48 -4.39 0.77 -16.36
N ALA A 49 -5.28 0.70 -17.34
CA ALA A 49 -6.32 -0.32 -17.42
C ALA A 49 -6.24 -1.00 -18.78
N SER A 50 -5.89 -2.28 -18.78
CA SER A 50 -5.94 -3.16 -19.94
C SER A 50 -7.06 -4.18 -19.77
N TRP A 51 -7.37 -4.92 -20.83
CA TRP A 51 -8.35 -6.01 -20.76
C TRP A 51 -7.93 -7.15 -19.82
N HIS A 52 -6.64 -7.24 -19.47
CA HIS A 52 -6.08 -8.35 -18.69
C HIS A 52 -5.53 -7.94 -17.32
N SER A 53 -5.22 -6.66 -17.11
CA SER A 53 -4.67 -6.16 -15.85
C SER A 53 -4.93 -4.67 -15.67
N SER A 54 -5.02 -4.25 -14.41
CA SER A 54 -5.08 -2.84 -14.03
C SER A 54 -3.95 -2.53 -13.05
N GLU A 55 -3.24 -1.43 -13.29
CA GLU A 55 -2.28 -0.84 -12.38
C GLU A 55 -2.94 0.38 -11.73
N SER A 56 -2.89 0.45 -10.41
CA SER A 56 -3.46 1.56 -9.64
C SER A 56 -2.55 1.95 -8.48
N GLU A 57 -2.72 3.17 -8.00
CA GLU A 57 -2.07 3.63 -6.79
C GLU A 57 -3.04 4.35 -5.86
N ILE A 58 -2.77 4.25 -4.56
CA ILE A 58 -3.39 5.06 -3.51
C ILE A 58 -2.31 5.96 -2.95
N LEU A 59 -2.49 7.27 -3.09
CA LEU A 59 -1.65 8.28 -2.47
C LEU A 59 -2.33 8.76 -1.19
N PHE A 60 -1.60 8.79 -0.08
CA PHE A 60 -2.15 9.31 1.17
C PHE A 60 -1.09 10.05 1.96
N SER A 61 -1.55 10.93 2.84
CA SER A 61 -0.66 11.79 3.61
C SER A 61 -0.95 11.67 5.11
N LEU A 62 0.11 11.47 5.90
CA LEU A 62 0.08 11.47 7.36
C LEU A 62 1.02 12.56 7.85
N GLN A 63 0.50 13.53 8.58
CA GLN A 63 1.27 14.71 9.03
C GLN A 63 1.96 15.43 7.86
N GLN A 64 3.30 15.42 7.79
CA GLN A 64 4.09 16.02 6.70
C GLN A 64 4.67 14.96 5.74
N LEU A 65 4.24 13.71 5.87
CA LEU A 65 4.72 12.58 5.10
C LEU A 65 3.68 12.17 4.06
N GLU A 66 4.15 11.91 2.85
CA GLU A 66 3.35 11.40 1.74
C GLU A 66 3.76 9.95 1.45
N PHE A 67 2.76 9.10 1.28
CA PHE A 67 2.90 7.69 1.05
C PHE A 67 2.18 7.29 -0.24
N ARG A 68 2.68 6.22 -0.84
CA ARG A 68 2.07 5.58 -2.00
C ARG A 68 1.94 4.09 -1.74
N VAL A 69 0.72 3.57 -1.92
CA VAL A 69 0.50 2.15 -2.16
C VAL A 69 0.37 1.94 -3.66
N HIS A 70 1.18 1.07 -4.23
CA HIS A 70 1.13 0.73 -5.65
C HIS A 70 0.69 -0.72 -5.83
N PHE A 71 -0.32 -0.93 -6.67
CA PHE A 71 -0.85 -2.24 -7.07
C PHE A 71 -0.30 -2.57 -8.45
N ASN A 72 0.70 -3.44 -8.49
CA ASN A 72 1.38 -3.81 -9.72
C ASN A 72 0.57 -4.85 -10.51
N VAL A 73 0.89 -4.96 -11.80
CA VAL A 73 0.29 -5.94 -12.72
C VAL A 73 0.65 -7.39 -12.43
N ASP A 74 1.66 -7.64 -11.59
CA ASP A 74 2.12 -8.97 -11.18
C ASP A 74 1.50 -9.43 -9.85
N ASP A 75 0.35 -8.87 -9.48
CA ASP A 75 -0.37 -9.11 -8.22
C ASP A 75 0.45 -8.79 -6.96
N SER A 76 1.48 -7.95 -7.09
CA SER A 76 2.24 -7.45 -5.95
C SER A 76 1.76 -6.06 -5.51
N ILE A 77 1.79 -5.82 -4.20
CA ILE A 77 1.47 -4.52 -3.62
C ILE A 77 2.72 -3.98 -2.95
N SER A 78 3.06 -2.72 -3.21
CA SER A 78 4.17 -2.05 -2.54
C SER A 78 3.71 -0.80 -1.81
N LEU A 79 4.31 -0.53 -0.65
CA LEU A 79 4.12 0.70 0.12
C LEU A 79 5.45 1.44 0.21
N GLU A 80 5.42 2.75 0.00
CA GLU A 80 6.59 3.60 0.13
C GLU A 80 6.23 4.97 0.70
N GLN A 81 7.26 5.68 1.17
CA GLN A 81 7.19 7.11 1.46
C GLN A 81 7.82 7.88 0.29
N VAL A 82 7.04 8.78 -0.33
CA VAL A 82 7.47 9.55 -1.51
C VAL A 82 7.97 10.94 -1.17
N SER A 83 7.74 11.41 0.06
CA SER A 83 8.22 12.71 0.55
C SER A 83 9.52 12.58 1.33
N GLY A 84 10.51 13.42 1.04
CA GLY A 84 11.68 13.61 1.90
C GLY A 84 12.54 12.36 2.10
N LYS A 85 13.24 12.27 3.25
CA LYS A 85 14.01 11.08 3.63
C LYS A 85 13.06 10.00 4.20
N PRO A 86 13.25 8.71 3.87
CA PRO A 86 12.40 7.64 4.40
C PRO A 86 12.38 7.62 5.93
N ASP A 87 11.19 7.69 6.51
CA ASP A 87 10.96 7.37 7.92
C ASP A 87 10.61 5.88 8.01
N HIS A 88 11.63 5.06 8.28
CA HIS A 88 11.45 3.61 8.35
C HIS A 88 10.47 3.17 9.43
N ALA A 89 10.37 3.92 10.53
CA ALA A 89 9.48 3.58 11.64
C ALA A 89 8.02 3.81 11.22
N GLU A 90 7.73 4.96 10.60
CA GLU A 90 6.39 5.27 10.14
C GLU A 90 5.98 4.40 8.94
N LEU A 91 6.91 4.11 8.02
CA LEU A 91 6.67 3.20 6.91
C LEU A 91 6.29 1.79 7.40
N THR A 92 7.04 1.26 8.37
CA THR A 92 6.75 -0.05 8.98
C THR A 92 5.42 -0.04 9.72
N ARG A 93 5.13 1.02 10.49
CA ARG A 93 3.86 1.18 11.21
C ARG A 93 2.65 1.15 10.26
N CYS A 94 2.76 1.82 9.12
CA CYS A 94 1.73 1.81 8.08
C CYS A 94 1.53 0.40 7.51
N ALA A 95 2.62 -0.31 7.20
CA ALA A 95 2.53 -1.68 6.70
C ALA A 95 1.90 -2.66 7.70
N ASP A 96 2.27 -2.57 8.99
CA ASP A 96 1.67 -3.38 10.05
C ASP A 96 0.17 -3.22 10.14
N ILE A 97 -0.33 -1.98 10.03
CA ILE A 97 -1.76 -1.70 10.07
C ILE A 97 -2.44 -2.22 8.80
N ILE A 98 -1.86 -1.98 7.63
CA ILE A 98 -2.42 -2.45 6.35
C ILE A 98 -2.52 -3.97 6.37
N ASP A 99 -1.45 -4.68 6.72
CA ASP A 99 -1.45 -6.14 6.76
C ASP A 99 -2.44 -6.68 7.79
N ARG A 100 -2.35 -6.23 9.05
CA ARG A 100 -3.20 -6.75 10.13
C ARG A 100 -4.68 -6.55 9.85
N GLU A 101 -5.09 -5.39 9.35
CA GLU A 101 -6.51 -5.09 9.15
C GLU A 101 -7.05 -5.72 7.86
N THR A 102 -6.26 -5.82 6.79
CA THR A 102 -6.68 -6.54 5.57
C THR A 102 -6.82 -8.05 5.81
N GLN A 103 -5.97 -8.66 6.64
CA GLN A 103 -6.12 -10.06 7.04
C GLN A 103 -7.48 -10.34 7.72
N LYS A 104 -7.97 -9.42 8.55
CA LYS A 104 -9.27 -9.57 9.20
C LYS A 104 -10.41 -9.56 8.19
N LEU A 105 -10.34 -8.69 7.18
CA LEU A 105 -11.36 -8.61 6.12
C LEU A 105 -11.47 -9.93 5.34
N ASN A 106 -10.33 -10.57 5.06
CA ASN A 106 -10.29 -11.86 4.36
C ASN A 106 -10.85 -13.03 5.18
N THR A 107 -10.74 -13.02 6.51
CA THR A 107 -11.32 -14.09 7.35
C THR A 107 -12.85 -14.06 7.42
N THR A 108 -13.47 -12.97 6.95
CA THR A 108 -14.93 -12.78 6.94
C THR A 108 -15.60 -13.07 5.59
N ARG A 109 -14.81 -13.43 4.56
CA ARG A 109 -15.30 -13.87 3.24
C ARG A 109 -15.33 -15.39 3.17
#